data_AF-A0A9X4AML5-F1
#
_entry.id   AF-A0A9X4AML5-F1
#
_cell.length_a   1.000
_cell.length_b   1.000
_cell.length_c   1.000
_cell.angle_alpha   90.00
_cell.angle_beta   90.00
_cell.angle_gamma   90.00
#
_symmetry.space_group_name_H-M   'P 1'
#
loop_
_entity.id
_entity.type
_entity.pdbx_description
1 polymer ?
#
loop_
_entity_poly.entity_id
_entity_poly.type
_entity_poly.pdbx_seq_one_letter_code
_entity_poly.pdbx_strand_id
1 'polypeptide(L)'
;MAVPIVFGSINVNAQDTNATVSIGQNTQSGWNAHSKNNFGYGMLFGWNVATNSLNYVFDPDVTDTAINDNENNPTNQGQAL
;
A
#
# COMPACT_ATOMS: atom_id res chain seq x y z
N MET A 1 -35.96 5.37 -5.96
CA MET A 1 -35.15 6.59 -6.21
C MET A 1 -33.81 6.40 -5.50
N ALA A 2 -32.70 6.55 -6.23
CA ALA A 2 -31.37 6.51 -5.61
C ALA A 2 -31.08 7.83 -4.90
N VAL A 3 -30.64 7.76 -3.64
CA VAL A 3 -30.16 8.92 -2.89
C VAL A 3 -28.68 9.09 -3.22
N PRO A 4 -28.24 10.25 -3.74
CA PRO A 4 -26.82 10.48 -3.99
C PRO A 4 -26.08 10.57 -2.65
N ILE A 5 -25.02 9.78 -2.50
CA ILE A 5 -24.05 9.94 -1.41
C ILE A 5 -23.01 10.96 -1.89
N VAL A 6 -23.15 12.20 -1.44
CA VAL A 6 -22.21 13.28 -1.76
C VAL A 6 -21.17 13.36 -0.66
N PHE A 7 -19.92 13.06 -0.99
CA PHE A 7 -18.79 13.25 -0.10
C PHE A 7 -18.23 14.66 -0.31
N GLY A 8 -18.16 15.47 0.76
CA GLY A 8 -17.68 16.85 0.67
C GLY A 8 -16.20 16.96 0.29
N SER A 9 -15.35 16.11 0.86
CA SER A 9 -13.94 15.97 0.48
C SER A 9 -13.35 14.72 1.12
N ILE A 10 -12.47 14.00 0.40
CA ILE A 10 -11.59 13.00 1.00
C ILE A 10 -10.18 13.59 1.01
N ASN A 11 -9.64 13.80 2.20
CA ASN A 11 -8.24 14.20 2.36
C ASN A 11 -7.42 12.97 2.77
N VAL A 12 -6.46 12.60 1.93
CA VAL A 12 -5.58 11.47 2.19
C VAL A 12 -4.17 12.02 2.33
N ASN A 13 -3.62 11.93 3.53
CA ASN A 13 -2.31 12.49 3.85
C ASN A 13 -1.15 11.60 3.36
N ALA A 14 -1.33 10.29 3.40
CA ALA A 14 -0.39 9.32 2.85
C ALA A 14 -1.11 8.00 2.51
N GLN A 15 -0.57 7.30 1.52
CA GLN A 15 -0.90 5.92 1.16
C GLN A 15 0.41 5.23 0.83
N ASP A 16 0.60 4.03 1.37
CA ASP A 16 1.78 3.21 1.07
C ASP A 16 1.37 2.01 0.20
N THR A 17 2.25 1.02 0.09
CA THR A 17 2.09 -0.11 -0.82
C THR A 17 0.78 -0.86 -0.60
N ASN A 18 0.09 -1.21 -1.70
CA ASN A 18 -1.21 -1.90 -1.69
C ASN A 18 -2.34 -1.12 -1.01
N ALA A 19 -2.41 0.20 -1.22
CA ALA A 19 -3.47 1.04 -0.68
C ALA A 19 -4.49 1.50 -1.74
N THR A 20 -5.75 1.62 -1.33
CA THR A 20 -6.87 2.12 -2.16
C THR A 20 -7.66 3.18 -1.43
N VAL A 21 -8.21 4.14 -2.17
CA VAL A 21 -9.30 5.00 -1.72
C VAL A 21 -10.42 4.81 -2.73
N SER A 22 -11.55 4.25 -2.30
CA SER A 22 -12.65 3.95 -3.21
C SER A 22 -14.01 4.33 -2.63
N ILE A 23 -14.92 4.69 -3.53
CA ILE A 23 -16.29 5.12 -3.25
C ILE A 23 -17.24 4.35 -4.17
N GLY A 24 -18.35 3.86 -3.64
CA GLY A 24 -19.31 3.05 -4.38
C GLY A 24 -18.96 1.56 -4.35
N GLN A 25 -19.65 0.76 -5.17
CA GLN A 25 -19.36 -0.67 -5.28
C GLN A 25 -18.04 -0.88 -5.99
N ASN A 26 -17.11 -1.59 -5.32
CA ASN A 26 -15.79 -1.89 -5.87
C ASN A 26 -15.44 -3.34 -5.57
N THR A 27 -14.92 -4.04 -6.58
CA THR A 27 -14.39 -5.40 -6.46
C THR A 27 -12.88 -5.33 -6.68
N GLN A 28 -12.12 -5.54 -5.62
CA GLN A 28 -10.67 -5.44 -5.60
C GLN A 28 -10.03 -6.80 -5.30
N SER A 29 -9.97 -7.63 -6.34
CA SER A 29 -9.34 -8.96 -6.29
C SER A 29 -7.96 -8.86 -6.94
N GLY A 30 -6.99 -9.69 -6.54
CA GLY A 30 -5.63 -9.61 -7.11
C GLY A 30 -4.74 -8.56 -6.47
N TRP A 31 -5.06 -8.12 -5.25
CA TRP A 31 -4.23 -7.15 -4.54
C TRP A 31 -3.06 -7.86 -3.89
N ASN A 32 -1.87 -7.56 -4.38
CA ASN A 32 -0.65 -8.10 -3.82
C ASN A 32 0.45 -7.05 -3.81
N ALA A 33 1.27 -7.11 -2.77
CA ALA A 33 2.44 -6.28 -2.63
C ALA A 33 3.48 -7.03 -1.83
N HIS A 34 4.67 -7.10 -2.42
CA HIS A 34 5.84 -7.64 -1.76
C HIS A 34 6.92 -6.57 -1.83
N SER A 35 7.58 -6.34 -0.69
CA SER A 35 8.70 -5.44 -0.62
C SER A 35 9.62 -5.87 0.49
N LYS A 36 10.92 -5.81 0.26
CA LYS A 36 11.87 -5.64 1.34
C LYS A 36 12.31 -4.19 1.35
N ASN A 37 12.30 -3.63 2.55
CA ASN A 37 12.75 -2.28 2.77
C ASN A 37 13.82 -2.32 3.85
N ASN A 38 14.94 -1.66 3.58
CA ASN A 38 16.04 -1.56 4.53
C ASN A 38 16.29 -0.07 4.82
N PHE A 39 15.45 0.48 5.68
CA PHE A 39 15.50 1.90 5.98
C PHE A 39 16.56 2.18 7.05
N GLY A 40 17.69 2.77 6.66
CA GLY A 40 18.71 3.18 7.62
C GLY A 40 18.21 4.22 8.61
N TYR A 41 17.63 5.32 8.10
CA TYR A 41 17.06 6.39 8.94
C TYR A 41 15.53 6.31 9.08
N GLY A 42 14.89 5.27 8.55
CA GLY A 42 13.43 5.21 8.47
C GLY A 42 12.82 6.11 7.39
N MET A 43 11.49 6.24 7.44
CA MET A 43 10.70 7.15 6.62
C MET A 43 10.16 8.28 7.50
N LEU A 44 10.37 9.52 7.08
CA LEU A 44 9.90 10.71 7.80
C LEU A 44 8.70 11.29 7.07
N PHE A 45 7.55 11.37 7.72
CA PHE A 45 6.32 11.92 7.14
C PHE A 45 5.87 13.16 7.90
N GLY A 46 5.44 14.20 7.16
CA GLY A 46 5.08 15.49 7.74
C GLY A 46 6.29 16.36 8.10
N TRP A 47 6.11 17.28 9.04
CA TRP A 47 7.17 18.21 9.46
C TRP A 47 8.19 17.51 10.34
N ASN A 48 9.41 17.32 9.83
CA ASN A 48 10.48 16.63 10.53
C ASN A 48 11.77 17.44 10.48
N VAL A 49 12.50 17.45 11.60
CA VAL A 49 13.87 17.97 11.69
C VAL A 49 14.75 16.84 12.19
N ALA A 50 15.71 16.46 11.37
CA ALA A 50 16.68 15.40 11.66
C ALA A 50 18.08 15.99 11.62
N THR A 51 18.84 15.87 12.70
CA THR A 51 20.22 16.37 12.80
C THR A 51 21.11 15.33 13.45
N ASN A 52 22.36 15.22 12.97
CA ASN A 52 23.37 14.28 13.46
C ASN A 52 23.01 12.79 13.31
N SER A 53 22.27 12.45 12.24
CA SER A 53 21.89 11.06 11.97
C SER A 53 23.00 10.33 11.22
N LEU A 54 23.63 9.35 11.87
CA LEU A 54 24.55 8.40 11.25
C LEU A 54 23.86 7.03 11.17
N ASN A 55 23.66 6.52 9.97
CA ASN A 55 23.00 5.23 9.75
C ASN A 55 23.94 4.31 8.96
N TYR A 56 24.06 3.07 9.41
CA TYR A 56 24.78 2.02 8.72
C TYR A 56 23.84 0.83 8.55
N VAL A 57 23.58 0.49 7.29
CA VAL A 57 22.70 -0.60 6.92
C VAL A 57 23.57 -1.66 6.25
N PHE A 58 23.66 -2.83 6.86
CA PHE A 58 24.46 -3.93 6.37
C PHE A 58 23.61 -5.19 6.29
N ASP A 59 23.50 -5.71 5.07
CA ASP A 59 22.57 -6.75 4.71
C ASP A 59 23.24 -7.71 3.71
N PRO A 60 24.15 -8.57 4.19
CA PRO A 60 24.93 -9.47 3.34
C PRO A 60 24.22 -10.81 3.16
N ASP A 61 23.06 -10.80 2.50
CA ASP A 61 22.37 -12.03 2.12
C ASP A 61 22.80 -12.54 0.72
N VAL A 62 22.70 -13.86 0.50
CA VAL A 62 23.01 -14.50 -0.80
C VAL A 62 21.83 -14.45 -1.75
N THR A 63 20.62 -14.62 -1.20
CA THR A 63 19.37 -14.42 -1.93
C THR A 63 18.50 -13.53 -1.06
N ASP A 64 18.20 -12.37 -1.61
CA ASP A 64 17.34 -11.39 -0.98
C ASP A 64 15.90 -11.55 -1.51
N THR A 65 14.92 -11.59 -0.60
CA THR A 65 13.49 -11.40 -0.89
C THR A 65 13.00 -12.27 -2.04
N ALA A 66 13.18 -13.59 -1.91
CA ALA A 66 12.61 -14.55 -2.84
C ALA A 66 11.08 -14.52 -2.71
N ILE A 67 10.43 -13.74 -3.57
CA ILE A 67 8.98 -13.64 -3.65
C ILE A 67 8.50 -14.76 -4.56
N ASN A 68 7.63 -15.60 -4.03
CA ASN A 68 6.91 -16.56 -4.84
C ASN A 68 5.42 -16.21 -4.84
N ASP A 69 4.92 -15.86 -6.01
CA ASP A 69 3.57 -15.36 -6.17
C ASP A 69 2.68 -16.34 -6.92
N ASN A 70 2.42 -17.49 -6.29
CA ASN A 70 1.49 -18.50 -6.78
C ASN A 70 0.04 -18.13 -6.41
N GLU A 71 -0.47 -17.00 -6.89
CA GLU A 71 -1.88 -16.66 -6.69
C GLU A 71 -2.77 -17.35 -7.72
N ASN A 72 -3.87 -17.94 -7.25
CA ASN A 72 -5.02 -18.22 -8.09
C ASN A 72 -6.08 -17.22 -7.65
N ASN A 73 -6.36 -16.20 -8.47
CA ASN A 73 -7.25 -15.09 -8.08
C ASN A 73 -8.63 -15.22 -8.75
N PRO A 74 -9.52 -16.12 -8.28
CA PRO A 74 -10.83 -16.30 -8.88
C PRO A 74 -11.71 -15.08 -8.55
N THR A 75 -11.92 -14.21 -9.53
CA THR A 75 -12.93 -13.17 -9.41
C THR A 75 -14.30 -13.79 -9.66
N ASN A 76 -15.07 -14.10 -8.61
CA ASN A 76 -16.51 -14.26 -8.78
C ASN A 76 -17.09 -12.86 -9.08
N GLN A 77 -17.18 -12.50 -10.36
CA GLN A 77 -17.91 -11.32 -10.83
C GLN A 77 -19.42 -11.56 -10.70
N GLY A 78 -19.91 -11.60 -9.46
CA GLY A 78 -21.33 -11.47 -9.17
C GLY A 78 -21.71 -9.99 -9.10
N GLN A 79 -21.61 -9.26 -10.22
CA GLN A 79 -22.27 -7.96 -10.31
C GLN A 79 -23.78 -8.21 -10.49
N ALA A 80 -24.49 -8.36 -9.37
CA ALA A 80 -25.94 -8.26 -9.36
C ALA A 80 -26.34 -6.79 -9.55
N LEU A 81 -27.19 -6.57 -10.56
CA LEU A 81 -27.81 -5.31 -10.97
C LEU A 81 -28.42 -4.51 -9.82
#